data_AF-A0A9N9MSI5-F1
#
_entry.id   AF-A0A9N9MSI5-F1
#
_cell.length_a   1.000
_cell.length_b   1.000
_cell.length_c   1.000
_cell.angle_alpha   90.00
_cell.angle_beta   90.00
_cell.angle_gamma   90.00
#
_symmetry.space_group_name_H-M   'P 1'
#
loop_
_entity.id
_entity.type
_entity.pdbx_description
1 polymer ?
#
loop_
_entity_poly.entity_id
_entity_poly.type
_entity_poly.pdbx_seq_one_letter_code
_entity_poly.pdbx_strand_id
1 'polypeptide(L)'
;MEFDEAELKEIAAEFAKDTIEQDSNLKDIESGPSKAASTKAFSTTPTLLVNPKQRGNPVLKSITLVAWEYDDIVPDYQMGAQICALFLSLRYHNLNPDYIHERLKLLKNFYKLRILLVQVDIKEPHHALKNLTRICILANMTLILAWSPDEAGKILETYKIYENKPPDNVMGKSESSPYLKVIQALSSIKPVNKTDAINLLTRFKTLEGIIKATEFQLSECPGFGTRKAKKLHKVLRENFCT
;
A
#
# COMPACT_ATOMS: atom_id res chain seq x y z
N MET A 1 7.86 -30.63 20.94
CA MET A 1 7.24 -30.80 19.61
C MET A 1 8.38 -31.21 18.70
N GLU A 2 8.47 -32.49 18.35
CA GLU A 2 9.43 -32.92 17.33
C GLU A 2 8.86 -32.53 15.96
N PHE A 3 9.71 -32.00 15.10
CA PHE A 3 9.31 -31.47 13.80
C PHE A 3 9.76 -32.47 12.71
N ASP A 4 8.83 -32.86 11.85
CA ASP A 4 9.03 -33.93 10.87
C ASP A 4 9.72 -33.40 9.59
N GLU A 5 10.60 -34.19 8.98
CA GLU A 5 11.46 -33.72 7.88
C GLU A 5 10.67 -33.39 6.59
N ALA A 6 9.48 -33.98 6.46
CA ALA A 6 8.55 -33.71 5.36
C ALA A 6 7.91 -32.31 5.47
N GLU A 7 7.49 -31.88 6.67
CA GLU A 7 6.92 -30.55 6.91
C GLU A 7 7.95 -29.44 6.65
N LEU A 8 9.23 -29.70 6.99
CA LEU A 8 10.33 -28.77 6.74
C LEU A 8 10.56 -28.50 5.25
N LYS A 9 10.37 -29.52 4.40
CA LYS A 9 10.51 -29.39 2.94
C LYS A 9 9.30 -28.70 2.31
N GLU A 10 8.10 -28.94 2.85
CA GLU A 10 6.86 -28.33 2.37
C GLU A 10 6.82 -26.83 2.67
N ILE A 11 7.22 -26.42 3.88
CA ILE A 11 7.28 -24.99 4.25
C ILE A 11 8.41 -24.26 3.49
N ALA A 12 9.55 -24.93 3.25
CA ALA A 12 10.60 -24.38 2.38
C ALA A 12 10.10 -24.16 0.94
N ALA A 13 9.19 -25.00 0.45
CA ALA A 13 8.53 -24.83 -0.85
C ALA A 13 7.47 -23.72 -0.85
N GLU A 14 6.73 -23.52 0.25
CA GLU A 14 5.83 -22.36 0.41
C GLU A 14 6.59 -21.03 0.33
N PHE A 15 7.76 -20.94 0.96
CA PHE A 15 8.62 -19.75 0.84
C PHE A 15 9.13 -19.47 -0.58
N ALA A 16 9.40 -20.53 -1.35
CA ALA A 16 9.80 -20.38 -2.74
C ALA A 16 8.64 -19.83 -3.59
N LYS A 17 7.38 -20.21 -3.28
CA LYS A 17 6.17 -19.68 -3.93
C LYS A 17 5.86 -18.24 -3.54
N ASP A 18 6.00 -17.87 -2.26
CA ASP A 18 5.82 -16.49 -1.80
C ASP A 18 6.79 -15.49 -2.46
N THR A 19 7.98 -15.97 -2.83
CA THR A 19 8.98 -15.16 -3.56
C THR A 19 8.59 -14.98 -5.04
N ILE A 20 7.83 -15.91 -5.62
CA ILE A 20 7.38 -15.89 -7.03
C ILE A 20 6.03 -15.14 -7.18
N GLU A 21 5.13 -15.23 -6.19
CA GLU A 21 3.81 -14.56 -6.22
C GLU A 21 3.87 -13.03 -6.05
N GLN A 22 4.99 -12.51 -5.53
CA GLN A 22 5.25 -11.07 -5.52
C GLN A 22 5.53 -10.50 -6.93
N ASP A 23 6.05 -11.32 -7.85
CA ASP A 23 6.36 -10.91 -9.24
C ASP A 23 5.18 -11.15 -10.21
N SER A 24 4.26 -12.07 -9.92
CA SER A 24 3.14 -12.41 -10.82
C SER A 24 1.91 -11.51 -10.69
N ASN A 25 1.75 -10.77 -9.58
CA ASN A 25 0.62 -9.85 -9.36
C ASN A 25 0.62 -8.58 -10.25
N LEU A 26 1.56 -8.47 -11.18
CA LEU A 26 1.71 -7.32 -12.08
C LEU A 26 1.19 -7.56 -13.52
N LYS A 27 0.63 -8.73 -13.87
CA LYS A 27 0.36 -9.06 -15.29
C LYS A 27 -1.04 -9.50 -15.74
N ASP A 28 -2.03 -9.68 -14.86
CA ASP A 28 -3.33 -10.20 -15.33
C ASP A 28 -4.45 -9.14 -15.29
N ILE A 29 -4.52 -8.32 -16.35
CA ILE A 29 -5.76 -7.66 -16.79
C ILE A 29 -5.80 -7.70 -18.33
N GLU A 30 -6.38 -8.77 -18.89
CA GLU A 30 -6.92 -8.74 -20.25
C GLU A 30 -8.35 -9.27 -20.29
N SER A 31 -9.17 -8.52 -21.01
CA SER A 31 -10.62 -8.59 -21.11
C SER A 31 -11.10 -9.49 -22.25
N GLY A 32 -12.18 -10.26 -22.02
CA GLY A 32 -13.03 -10.84 -23.06
C GLY A 32 -14.46 -10.26 -22.99
N PRO A 33 -15.16 -10.02 -24.12
CA PRO A 33 -16.41 -9.25 -24.15
C PRO A 33 -17.67 -10.13 -24.24
N SER A 34 -18.84 -9.62 -23.79
CA SER A 34 -20.16 -9.87 -24.43
C SER A 34 -21.34 -9.02 -23.88
N LYS A 35 -21.86 -8.18 -24.79
CA LYS A 35 -23.23 -7.68 -25.10
C LYS A 35 -24.37 -7.62 -24.03
N ALA A 36 -24.81 -6.37 -23.82
CA ALA A 36 -26.17 -5.77 -23.88
C ALA A 36 -27.42 -6.51 -23.37
N ALA A 37 -28.11 -5.92 -22.38
CA ALA A 37 -29.48 -5.39 -22.51
C ALA A 37 -29.95 -4.66 -21.22
N SER A 38 -30.90 -3.75 -21.39
CA SER A 38 -31.45 -2.73 -20.50
C SER A 38 -32.25 -3.22 -19.29
N THR A 39 -32.07 -2.57 -18.12
CA THR A 39 -33.09 -2.15 -17.14
C THR A 39 -32.38 -1.42 -15.98
N LYS A 40 -32.70 -0.14 -15.72
CA LYS A 40 -32.15 0.57 -14.54
C LYS A 40 -32.88 0.11 -13.27
N ALA A 41 -32.52 -1.09 -12.81
CA ALA A 41 -32.48 -1.38 -11.39
C ALA A 41 -31.42 -0.46 -10.76
N PHE A 42 -31.63 0.00 -9.53
CA PHE A 42 -30.64 0.76 -8.77
C PHE A 42 -29.46 -0.17 -8.47
N SER A 43 -28.54 -0.29 -9.43
CA SER A 43 -27.31 -1.05 -9.27
C SER A 43 -26.43 -0.24 -8.33
N THR A 44 -26.19 -0.78 -7.15
CA THR A 44 -25.16 -0.37 -6.18
C THR A 44 -23.75 -0.59 -6.75
N THR A 45 -23.51 -0.15 -7.98
CA THR A 45 -22.18 0.01 -8.54
C THR A 45 -21.61 1.31 -7.95
N PRO A 46 -20.39 1.31 -7.42
CA PRO A 46 -19.75 2.51 -6.90
C PRO A 46 -19.57 3.54 -8.03
N THR A 47 -20.51 4.46 -8.20
CA THR A 47 -20.40 5.55 -9.19
C THR A 47 -19.65 6.73 -8.59
N LEU A 48 -18.74 7.31 -9.39
CA LEU A 48 -18.04 8.55 -9.06
C LEU A 48 -18.87 9.73 -9.60
N LEU A 49 -19.23 10.67 -8.73
CA LEU A 49 -19.98 11.85 -9.16
C LEU A 49 -19.02 12.94 -9.63
N VAL A 50 -19.31 13.51 -10.78
CA VAL A 50 -18.50 14.53 -11.45
C VAL A 50 -19.29 15.81 -11.56
N ASN A 51 -18.66 16.93 -11.24
CA ASN A 51 -19.26 18.24 -11.45
C ASN A 51 -19.35 18.55 -12.96
N PRO A 52 -20.49 19.04 -13.49
CA PRO A 52 -20.62 19.49 -14.87
C PRO A 52 -19.53 20.50 -15.31
N LYS A 53 -18.95 21.27 -14.38
CA LYS A 53 -17.83 22.19 -14.66
C LYS A 53 -16.55 21.48 -15.13
N GLN A 54 -16.39 20.19 -14.85
CA GLN A 54 -15.26 19.37 -15.29
C GLN A 54 -15.46 18.78 -16.70
N ARG A 55 -16.53 19.16 -17.40
CA ARG A 55 -16.77 18.70 -18.78
C ARG A 55 -15.61 19.10 -19.69
N GLY A 56 -15.03 18.11 -20.36
CA GLY A 56 -13.89 18.31 -21.26
C GLY A 56 -12.52 18.18 -20.59
N ASN A 57 -12.46 17.95 -19.28
CA ASN A 57 -11.22 17.66 -18.58
C ASN A 57 -10.65 16.30 -19.07
N PRO A 58 -9.36 16.22 -19.49
CA PRO A 58 -8.74 14.97 -19.93
C PRO A 58 -8.76 13.87 -18.85
N VAL A 59 -8.80 14.23 -17.57
CA VAL A 59 -8.88 13.27 -16.44
C VAL A 59 -10.07 12.31 -16.58
N LEU A 60 -11.21 12.78 -17.12
CA LEU A 60 -12.40 11.94 -17.30
C LEU A 60 -12.19 10.80 -18.29
N LYS A 61 -11.26 10.94 -19.24
CA LYS A 61 -10.91 9.87 -20.19
C LYS A 61 -10.06 8.79 -19.54
N SER A 62 -9.29 9.17 -18.52
CA SER A 62 -8.39 8.27 -17.81
C SER A 62 -9.11 7.44 -16.74
N ILE A 63 -10.31 7.84 -16.33
CA ILE A 63 -11.18 7.07 -15.43
C ILE A 63 -11.89 5.99 -16.26
N THR A 64 -11.43 4.75 -16.11
CA THR A 64 -11.89 3.57 -16.84
C THR A 64 -12.33 2.42 -15.93
N LEU A 65 -11.76 2.29 -14.73
CA LEU A 65 -12.09 1.22 -13.78
C LEU A 65 -13.41 1.47 -13.05
N VAL A 66 -13.82 2.74 -12.96
CA VAL A 66 -14.97 3.18 -12.17
C VAL A 66 -15.97 3.90 -13.06
N ALA A 67 -17.25 3.54 -12.94
CA ALA A 67 -18.32 4.26 -13.62
C ALA A 67 -18.48 5.67 -13.02
N TRP A 68 -18.69 6.68 -13.85
CA TRP A 68 -18.90 8.05 -13.38
C TRP A 68 -20.12 8.69 -14.04
N GLU A 69 -20.74 9.63 -13.32
CA GLU A 69 -21.93 10.36 -13.79
C GLU A 69 -21.83 11.84 -13.43
N TYR A 70 -22.50 12.70 -14.20
CA TYR A 70 -22.57 14.11 -13.89
C TYR A 70 -23.67 14.37 -12.86
N ASP A 71 -23.35 15.11 -11.82
CA ASP A 71 -24.29 15.52 -10.78
C ASP A 71 -23.97 16.94 -10.29
N ASP A 72 -24.98 17.66 -9.79
CA ASP A 72 -24.80 19.04 -9.31
C ASP A 72 -24.19 19.06 -7.91
N ILE A 73 -22.89 18.79 -7.86
CA ILE A 73 -22.10 18.74 -6.64
C ILE A 73 -21.28 20.02 -6.45
N VAL A 74 -20.99 20.38 -5.20
CA VAL A 74 -20.08 21.48 -4.87
C VAL A 74 -18.62 21.17 -5.22
N PRO A 75 -18.03 20.02 -4.84
CA PRO A 75 -16.66 19.66 -5.25
C PRO A 75 -16.57 19.38 -6.76
N ASP A 76 -15.36 19.08 -7.27
CA ASP A 76 -15.19 18.72 -8.67
C ASP A 76 -15.45 17.22 -8.89
N TYR A 77 -15.04 16.41 -7.93
CA TYR A 77 -15.25 14.98 -7.91
C TYR A 77 -15.70 14.53 -6.52
N GLN A 78 -16.71 13.66 -6.46
CA GLN A 78 -17.13 13.02 -5.22
C GLN A 78 -16.90 11.52 -5.35
N MET A 79 -15.93 11.03 -4.57
CA MET A 79 -15.54 9.61 -4.57
C MET A 79 -16.29 8.83 -3.49
N GLY A 80 -16.99 9.49 -2.57
CA GLY A 80 -17.74 8.78 -1.54
C GLY A 80 -18.71 9.68 -0.80
N ALA A 81 -19.41 9.11 0.18
CA ALA A 81 -20.36 9.91 1.00
C ALA A 81 -19.64 11.02 1.79
N GLN A 82 -18.39 10.78 2.20
CA GLN A 82 -17.60 11.67 3.05
C GLN A 82 -16.26 12.08 2.41
N ILE A 83 -16.05 11.75 1.14
CA ILE A 83 -14.78 11.95 0.42
C ILE A 83 -15.03 12.77 -0.84
N CYS A 84 -14.33 13.90 -0.96
CA CYS A 84 -14.40 14.77 -2.12
C CYS A 84 -12.99 15.16 -2.61
N ALA A 85 -12.88 15.46 -3.90
CA ALA A 85 -11.71 16.10 -4.49
C ALA A 85 -12.07 17.40 -5.21
N LEU A 86 -11.19 18.38 -5.06
CA LEU A 86 -11.07 19.54 -5.94
C LEU A 86 -9.91 19.30 -6.90
N PHE A 87 -10.08 19.71 -8.14
CA PHE A 87 -9.07 19.58 -9.18
C PHE A 87 -8.50 20.93 -9.58
N LEU A 88 -7.18 21.01 -9.66
CA LEU A 88 -6.47 22.23 -10.01
C LEU A 88 -5.22 21.92 -10.85
N SER A 89 -5.12 22.48 -12.04
CA SER A 89 -3.84 22.51 -12.78
C SER A 89 -2.99 23.68 -12.26
N LEU A 90 -1.67 23.48 -12.15
CA LEU A 90 -0.76 24.56 -11.76
C LEU A 90 -0.77 25.71 -12.77
N ARG A 91 -0.86 25.41 -14.07
CA ARG A 91 -1.00 26.43 -15.12
C ARG A 91 -2.22 27.30 -14.90
N TYR A 92 -3.35 26.68 -14.51
CA TYR A 92 -4.55 27.43 -14.19
C TYR A 92 -4.41 28.24 -12.90
N HIS A 93 -3.77 27.68 -11.87
CA HIS A 93 -3.53 28.39 -10.61
C HIS A 93 -2.69 29.66 -10.79
N ASN A 94 -1.68 29.61 -11.66
CA ASN A 94 -0.86 30.79 -11.97
C ASN A 94 -1.66 31.90 -12.69
N LEU A 95 -2.69 31.53 -13.46
CA LEU A 95 -3.56 32.50 -14.13
C LEU A 95 -4.64 33.05 -13.18
N ASN A 96 -5.18 32.19 -12.30
CA ASN A 96 -6.28 32.50 -11.40
C ASN A 96 -5.96 32.04 -9.95
N PRO A 97 -5.14 32.79 -9.20
CA PRO A 97 -4.72 32.40 -7.85
C PRO A 97 -5.88 32.39 -6.84
N ASP A 98 -6.88 33.27 -7.01
CA ASP A 98 -8.03 33.39 -6.10
C ASP A 98 -9.06 32.25 -6.24
N TYR A 99 -9.05 31.54 -7.36
CA TYR A 99 -10.00 30.46 -7.65
C TYR A 99 -10.09 29.43 -6.52
N ILE A 100 -8.93 28.96 -6.02
CA ILE A 100 -8.92 27.91 -4.99
C ILE A 100 -9.50 28.44 -3.66
N HIS A 101 -9.28 29.70 -3.33
CA HIS A 101 -9.83 30.32 -2.13
C HIS A 101 -11.34 30.42 -2.18
N GLU A 102 -11.92 30.75 -3.34
CA GLU A 102 -13.37 30.78 -3.54
C GLU A 102 -13.98 29.37 -3.48
N ARG A 103 -13.36 28.38 -4.13
CA ARG A 103 -13.82 26.99 -4.10
C ARG A 103 -13.82 26.43 -2.68
N LEU A 104 -12.81 26.74 -1.88
CA LEU A 104 -12.73 26.36 -0.47
C LEU A 104 -13.86 26.96 0.38
N LYS A 105 -14.19 28.24 0.16
CA LYS A 105 -15.31 28.90 0.86
C LYS A 105 -16.65 28.23 0.57
N LEU A 106 -16.84 27.73 -0.65
CA LEU A 106 -18.05 27.01 -1.04
C LEU A 106 -18.09 25.59 -0.45
N LEU A 107 -16.96 24.88 -0.43
CA LEU A 107 -16.87 23.50 0.07
C LEU A 107 -17.08 23.39 1.60
N LYS A 108 -16.70 24.43 2.35
CA LYS A 108 -16.81 24.48 3.83
C LYS A 108 -16.30 23.16 4.46
N ASN A 109 -17.08 22.60 5.40
CA ASN A 109 -16.78 21.36 6.12
C ASN A 109 -17.82 20.26 5.83
N PHE A 110 -18.35 20.20 4.61
CA PHE A 110 -19.35 19.18 4.24
C PHE A 110 -18.77 17.76 4.16
N TYR A 111 -17.46 17.62 3.96
CA TYR A 111 -16.78 16.34 3.78
C TYR A 111 -15.67 16.15 4.81
N LYS A 112 -15.54 14.93 5.35
CA LYS A 112 -14.50 14.56 6.30
C LYS A 112 -13.12 14.50 5.64
N LEU A 113 -13.03 13.85 4.47
CA LEU A 113 -11.79 13.77 3.70
C LEU A 113 -11.90 14.69 2.47
N ARG A 114 -11.09 15.74 2.48
CA ARG A 114 -11.05 16.75 1.41
C ARG A 114 -9.69 16.69 0.74
N ILE A 115 -9.71 16.34 -0.53
CA ILE A 115 -8.51 16.16 -1.33
C ILE A 115 -8.39 17.34 -2.29
N LEU A 116 -7.20 17.93 -2.36
CA LEU A 116 -6.83 18.83 -3.45
C LEU A 116 -5.91 18.06 -4.41
N LEU A 117 -6.47 17.66 -5.54
CA LEU A 117 -5.76 16.98 -6.61
C LEU A 117 -5.16 18.02 -7.55
N VAL A 118 -3.84 18.15 -7.48
CA VAL A 118 -3.09 19.14 -8.27
C VAL A 118 -2.37 18.46 -9.41
N GLN A 119 -2.66 18.89 -10.64
CA GLN A 119 -1.91 18.47 -11.81
C GLN A 119 -0.70 19.39 -12.01
N VAL A 120 0.50 18.81 -12.04
CA VAL A 120 1.77 19.50 -12.25
C VAL A 120 2.05 19.56 -13.75
N ASP A 121 1.71 20.69 -14.38
CA ASP A 121 1.83 20.93 -15.83
C ASP A 121 2.79 22.08 -16.19
N ILE A 122 3.63 22.51 -15.23
CA ILE A 122 4.62 23.59 -15.39
C ILE A 122 6.02 23.04 -15.08
N LYS A 123 7.04 23.58 -15.77
CA LYS A 123 8.46 23.25 -15.55
C LYS A 123 8.97 23.62 -14.15
N GLU A 124 8.50 24.74 -13.58
CA GLU A 124 8.94 25.27 -12.28
C GLU A 124 7.78 25.31 -11.28
N PRO A 125 7.42 24.18 -10.64
CA PRO A 125 6.24 24.10 -9.78
C PRO A 125 6.51 24.53 -8.32
N HIS A 126 7.76 24.71 -7.92
CA HIS A 126 8.16 24.86 -6.52
C HIS A 126 7.47 26.02 -5.79
N HIS A 127 7.36 27.19 -6.42
CA HIS A 127 6.73 28.37 -5.80
C HIS A 127 5.22 28.19 -5.61
N ALA A 128 4.52 27.72 -6.65
CA ALA A 128 3.08 27.48 -6.61
C ALA A 128 2.73 26.38 -5.59
N LEU A 129 3.50 25.28 -5.58
CA LEU A 129 3.30 24.18 -4.64
C LEU A 129 3.54 24.61 -3.19
N LYS A 130 4.54 25.45 -2.91
CA LYS A 130 4.76 25.99 -1.56
C LYS A 130 3.53 26.76 -1.05
N ASN A 131 2.95 27.59 -1.90
CA ASN A 131 1.75 28.36 -1.55
C ASN A 131 0.52 27.46 -1.37
N LEU A 132 0.27 26.56 -2.31
CA LEU A 132 -0.83 25.59 -2.22
C LEU A 132 -0.71 24.68 -0.99
N THR A 133 0.50 24.24 -0.65
CA THR A 133 0.75 23.42 0.55
C THR A 133 0.35 24.19 1.82
N ARG A 134 0.72 25.47 1.91
CA ARG A 134 0.31 26.32 3.04
C ARG A 134 -1.21 26.44 3.13
N ILE A 135 -1.89 26.62 2.00
CA ILE A 135 -3.35 26.70 1.93
C ILE A 135 -3.98 25.38 2.38
N CYS A 136 -3.49 24.24 1.91
CA CYS A 136 -3.99 22.92 2.29
C CYS A 136 -3.86 22.64 3.79
N ILE A 137 -2.72 23.01 4.40
CA ILE A 137 -2.50 22.87 5.84
C ILE A 137 -3.51 23.71 6.62
N LEU A 138 -3.67 24.99 6.26
CA LEU A 138 -4.60 25.88 6.95
C LEU A 138 -6.08 25.46 6.79
N ALA A 139 -6.42 24.89 5.63
CA ALA A 139 -7.77 24.44 5.31
C ALA A 139 -8.06 23.00 5.74
N ASN A 140 -7.12 22.28 6.38
CA ASN A 140 -7.23 20.85 6.69
C ASN A 140 -7.64 20.00 5.47
N MET A 141 -6.86 20.12 4.39
CA MET A 141 -7.00 19.31 3.19
C MET A 141 -5.75 18.49 2.91
N THR A 142 -5.95 17.36 2.24
CA THR A 142 -4.85 16.52 1.75
C THR A 142 -4.46 16.95 0.35
N LEU A 143 -3.23 17.44 0.19
CA LEU A 143 -2.66 17.75 -1.12
C LEU A 143 -2.16 16.47 -1.79
N ILE A 144 -2.57 16.23 -3.03
CA ILE A 144 -2.07 15.12 -3.86
C ILE A 144 -1.60 15.69 -5.19
N LEU A 145 -0.41 15.28 -5.62
CA LEU A 145 0.18 15.72 -6.87
C LEU A 145 0.04 14.62 -7.92
N ALA A 146 -0.29 15.03 -9.14
CA ALA A 146 -0.30 14.16 -10.32
C ALA A 146 0.53 14.81 -11.44
N TRP A 147 1.42 14.03 -12.07
CA TRP A 147 2.28 14.50 -13.16
C TRP A 147 1.63 14.35 -14.54
N SER A 148 0.54 13.60 -14.60
CA SER A 148 -0.25 13.41 -15.82
C SER A 148 -1.75 13.38 -15.50
N PRO A 149 -2.62 13.68 -16.48
CA PRO A 149 -4.06 13.49 -16.31
C PRO A 149 -4.41 12.01 -16.07
N ASP A 150 -3.59 11.08 -16.56
CA ASP A 150 -3.78 9.65 -16.37
C ASP A 150 -3.54 9.22 -14.91
N GLU A 151 -2.50 9.74 -14.28
CA GLU A 151 -2.28 9.57 -12.84
C GLU A 151 -3.40 10.17 -12.01
N ALA A 152 -3.86 11.37 -12.37
CA ALA A 152 -4.99 12.00 -11.69
C ALA A 152 -6.26 11.13 -11.74
N GLY A 153 -6.56 10.52 -12.89
CA GLY A 153 -7.68 9.58 -13.03
C GLY A 153 -7.51 8.35 -12.14
N LYS A 154 -6.35 7.70 -12.19
CA LYS A 154 -6.04 6.51 -11.37
C LYS A 154 -6.13 6.77 -9.87
N ILE A 155 -5.72 7.97 -9.43
CA ILE A 155 -5.84 8.38 -8.02
C ILE A 155 -7.31 8.46 -7.62
N LEU A 156 -8.17 9.09 -8.42
CA LEU A 156 -9.60 9.17 -8.16
C LEU A 156 -10.26 7.78 -8.12
N GLU A 157 -9.90 6.90 -9.05
CA GLU A 157 -10.35 5.50 -9.07
C GLU A 157 -9.95 4.77 -7.79
N THR A 158 -8.69 4.91 -7.38
CA THR A 158 -8.16 4.28 -6.18
C THR A 158 -8.97 4.74 -4.97
N TYR A 159 -9.21 6.04 -4.80
CA TYR A 159 -10.04 6.51 -3.70
C TYR A 159 -11.47 5.94 -3.71
N LYS A 160 -12.06 5.76 -4.90
CA LYS A 160 -13.40 5.17 -5.00
C LYS A 160 -13.40 3.68 -4.65
N ILE A 161 -12.46 2.91 -5.19
CA ILE A 161 -12.36 1.47 -4.97
C ILE A 161 -12.09 1.16 -3.49
N TYR A 162 -11.29 2.00 -2.83
CA TYR A 162 -10.91 1.82 -1.44
C TYR A 162 -11.95 2.35 -0.44
N GLU A 163 -13.07 2.92 -0.89
CA GLU A 163 -14.16 3.38 0.01
C GLU A 163 -14.71 2.24 0.87
N ASN A 164 -14.91 1.06 0.28
CA ASN A 164 -15.52 -0.11 0.94
C ASN A 164 -14.50 -1.20 1.29
N LYS A 165 -13.20 -0.95 1.13
CA LYS A 165 -12.18 -1.98 1.35
C LYS A 165 -11.94 -2.18 2.85
N PRO A 166 -12.01 -3.42 3.38
CA PRO A 166 -11.76 -3.68 4.79
C PRO A 166 -10.29 -3.39 5.16
N PRO A 167 -9.99 -3.12 6.45
CA PRO A 167 -8.65 -2.81 6.94
C PRO A 167 -7.68 -4.00 6.94
N ASP A 168 -8.06 -5.14 6.37
CA ASP A 168 -7.28 -6.39 6.38
C ASP A 168 -5.90 -6.23 5.74
N ASN A 169 -5.77 -5.37 4.74
CA ASN A 169 -4.47 -5.04 4.12
C ASN A 169 -3.54 -4.22 5.02
N VAL A 170 -4.09 -3.53 6.03
CA VAL A 170 -3.32 -2.70 6.97
C VAL A 170 -2.87 -3.53 8.18
N MET A 171 -3.59 -4.62 8.49
CA MET A 171 -3.14 -5.57 9.49
C MET A 171 -1.87 -6.26 8.98
N GLY A 172 -0.80 -6.25 9.79
CA GLY A 172 0.36 -7.06 9.49
C GLY A 172 -0.10 -8.49 9.31
N LYS A 173 0.22 -9.12 8.17
CA LYS A 173 -0.08 -10.53 7.90
C LYS A 173 0.43 -11.31 9.10
N SER A 174 -0.47 -11.78 9.96
CA SER A 174 -0.08 -12.62 11.09
C SER A 174 0.45 -13.90 10.49
N GLU A 175 1.75 -14.13 10.58
CA GLU A 175 2.35 -15.35 10.06
C GLU A 175 1.67 -16.55 10.72
N SER A 176 1.05 -17.40 9.90
CA SER A 176 0.10 -18.42 10.36
C SER A 176 0.79 -19.58 11.07
N SER A 177 1.98 -19.98 10.62
CA SER A 177 2.64 -21.16 11.15
C SER A 177 3.65 -20.84 12.28
N PRO A 178 3.70 -21.66 13.36
CA PRO A 178 4.70 -21.53 14.41
C PRO A 178 6.15 -21.57 13.89
N TYR A 179 6.38 -22.30 12.80
CA TYR A 179 7.69 -22.46 12.18
C TYR A 179 8.22 -21.15 11.59
N LEU A 180 7.37 -20.40 10.90
CA LEU A 180 7.70 -19.08 10.34
C LEU A 180 8.11 -18.10 11.44
N LYS A 181 7.37 -18.08 12.56
CA LYS A 181 7.68 -17.24 13.72
C LYS A 181 9.06 -17.54 14.30
N VAL A 182 9.46 -18.81 14.36
CA VAL A 182 10.80 -19.20 14.85
C VAL A 182 11.88 -18.79 13.86
N ILE A 183 11.67 -18.98 12.56
CA ILE A 183 12.61 -18.52 11.52
C ILE A 183 12.79 -17.01 11.59
N GLN A 184 11.70 -16.24 11.71
CA GLN A 184 11.73 -14.79 11.80
C GLN A 184 12.44 -14.33 13.09
N ALA A 185 12.15 -14.98 14.22
CA ALA A 185 12.82 -14.71 15.49
C ALA A 185 14.33 -14.96 15.41
N LEU A 186 14.77 -16.07 14.81
CA LEU A 186 16.19 -16.36 14.60
C LEU A 186 16.84 -15.40 13.59
N SER A 187 16.12 -15.02 12.53
CA SER A 187 16.59 -14.09 11.49
C SER A 187 16.63 -12.63 11.96
N SER A 188 16.00 -12.30 13.10
CA SER A 188 16.10 -10.96 13.71
C SER A 188 17.53 -10.66 14.21
N ILE A 189 18.32 -11.71 14.42
CA ILE A 189 19.71 -11.61 14.88
C ILE A 189 20.56 -11.26 13.65
N LYS A 190 21.07 -10.03 13.59
CA LYS A 190 21.81 -9.45 12.43
C LYS A 190 22.72 -10.39 11.61
N PRO A 191 23.55 -11.29 12.20
CA PRO A 191 24.39 -12.23 11.42
C PRO A 191 23.69 -13.49 10.91
N VAL A 192 22.45 -13.78 11.33
CA VAL A 192 21.70 -15.01 11.01
C VAL A 192 20.71 -14.70 9.89
N ASN A 193 20.80 -15.43 8.78
CA ASN A 193 19.88 -15.29 7.67
C ASN A 193 18.73 -16.32 7.74
N LYS A 194 17.69 -16.16 6.92
CA LYS A 194 16.56 -17.11 6.85
C LYS A 194 17.02 -18.54 6.54
N THR A 195 17.95 -18.68 5.60
CA THR A 195 18.55 -19.98 5.24
C THR A 195 19.31 -20.61 6.41
N ASP A 196 20.02 -19.79 7.20
CA ASP A 196 20.72 -20.27 8.39
C ASP A 196 19.73 -20.75 9.46
N ALA A 197 18.64 -20.01 9.67
CA ALA A 197 17.59 -20.38 10.61
C ALA A 197 16.88 -21.69 10.22
N ILE A 198 16.63 -21.89 8.92
CA ILE A 198 16.09 -23.17 8.40
C ILE A 198 17.09 -24.30 8.66
N ASN A 199 18.38 -24.12 8.34
CA ASN A 199 19.40 -25.15 8.56
C ASN A 199 19.55 -25.52 10.05
N LEU A 200 19.47 -24.53 10.95
CA LEU A 200 19.48 -24.76 12.39
C LEU A 200 18.24 -25.55 12.85
N LEU A 201 17.06 -25.24 12.32
CA LEU A 201 15.83 -25.98 12.63
C LEU A 201 15.87 -27.40 12.08
N THR A 202 16.37 -27.62 10.86
CA THR A 202 16.54 -28.96 10.30
C THR A 202 17.51 -29.81 11.13
N ARG A 203 18.58 -29.21 11.68
CA ARG A 203 19.59 -29.94 12.47
C ARG A 203 19.14 -30.23 13.90
N PHE A 204 18.62 -29.22 14.61
CA PHE A 204 18.31 -29.33 16.04
C PHE A 204 16.84 -29.69 16.31
N LYS A 205 16.00 -29.66 15.27
CA LYS A 205 14.54 -29.89 15.28
C LYS A 205 13.78 -28.85 16.11
N THR A 206 14.21 -28.59 17.35
CA THR A 206 13.53 -27.73 18.31
C THR A 206 14.30 -26.44 18.61
N LEU A 207 13.58 -25.37 18.94
CA LEU A 207 14.19 -24.11 19.43
C LEU A 207 14.98 -24.36 20.74
N GLU A 208 14.49 -25.23 21.60
CA GLU A 208 15.18 -25.62 22.83
C GLU A 208 16.54 -26.27 22.53
N GLY A 209 16.60 -27.12 21.49
CA GLY A 209 17.85 -27.70 21.00
C GLY A 209 18.86 -26.64 20.58
N ILE A 210 18.39 -25.59 19.88
CA ILE A 210 19.25 -24.46 19.45
C ILE A 210 19.77 -23.67 20.66
N ILE A 211 18.93 -23.44 21.68
CA ILE A 211 19.32 -22.69 22.90
C ILE A 211 20.36 -23.46 23.73
N LYS A 212 20.21 -24.78 23.85
CA LYS A 212 21.11 -25.64 24.63
C LYS A 212 22.43 -25.96 23.90
N ALA A 213 22.48 -25.82 22.57
CA ALA A 213 23.65 -26.12 21.76
C ALA A 213 24.90 -25.34 22.18
N THR A 214 26.06 -25.97 22.02
CA THR A 214 27.37 -25.31 22.22
C THR A 214 27.77 -24.49 21.00
N GLU A 215 28.67 -23.51 21.17
CA GLU A 215 29.19 -22.73 20.04
C GLU A 215 29.78 -23.62 18.93
N PHE A 216 30.40 -24.74 19.31
CA PHE A 216 30.97 -25.72 18.39
C PHE A 216 29.89 -26.42 17.56
N GLN A 217 28.83 -26.94 18.19
CA GLN A 217 27.72 -27.61 17.51
C GLN A 217 26.96 -26.67 16.57
N LEU A 218 26.83 -25.40 16.93
CA LEU A 218 26.26 -24.38 16.04
C LEU A 218 27.15 -24.17 14.81
N SER A 219 28.47 -24.15 14.97
CA SER A 219 29.41 -23.95 13.86
C SER A 219 29.56 -25.12 12.89
N GLU A 220 29.10 -26.32 13.27
CA GLU A 220 29.04 -27.49 12.38
C GLU A 220 27.89 -27.39 11.37
N CYS A 221 26.95 -26.47 11.55
CA CYS A 221 25.83 -26.32 10.62
C CYS A 221 26.30 -25.74 9.28
N PRO A 222 25.81 -26.27 8.14
CA PRO A 222 26.25 -25.83 6.82
C PRO A 222 25.94 -24.34 6.61
N GLY A 223 26.97 -23.56 6.26
CA GLY A 223 26.87 -22.11 6.08
C GLY A 223 26.91 -21.28 7.37
N PHE A 224 27.03 -21.93 8.53
CA PHE A 224 27.05 -21.29 9.84
C PHE A 224 28.46 -21.15 10.41
N GLY A 225 29.14 -20.06 10.05
CA GLY A 225 30.52 -19.83 10.51
C GLY A 225 30.65 -19.52 12.00
N THR A 226 31.87 -19.63 12.53
CA THR A 226 32.23 -19.37 13.95
C THR A 226 31.79 -17.99 14.45
N ARG A 227 31.82 -16.96 13.58
CA ARG A 227 31.34 -15.61 13.92
C ARG A 227 29.82 -15.57 14.17
N LYS A 228 29.03 -16.30 13.36
CA LYS A 228 27.57 -16.38 13.52
C LYS A 228 27.23 -17.18 14.79
N ALA A 229 27.91 -18.32 14.99
CA ALA A 229 27.76 -19.16 16.17
C ALA A 229 28.03 -18.43 17.48
N LYS A 230 29.17 -17.74 17.57
CA LYS A 230 29.52 -16.96 18.76
C LYS A 230 28.51 -15.85 19.06
N LYS A 231 28.01 -15.17 18.01
CA LYS A 231 27.05 -14.08 18.19
C LYS A 231 25.66 -14.59 18.58
N LEU A 232 25.19 -15.68 17.96
CA LEU A 232 23.92 -16.32 18.32
C LEU A 232 23.95 -16.84 19.77
N HIS A 233 25.01 -17.56 20.14
CA HIS A 233 25.19 -18.09 21.48
C HIS A 233 25.28 -16.99 22.54
N LYS A 234 26.02 -15.91 22.24
CA LYS A 234 26.06 -14.72 23.08
C LYS A 234 24.66 -14.11 23.27
N VAL A 235 23.93 -13.85 22.19
CA VAL A 235 22.60 -13.19 22.26
C VAL A 235 21.59 -14.00 23.08
N LEU A 236 21.63 -15.33 22.99
CA LEU A 236 20.69 -16.20 23.73
C LEU A 236 21.00 -16.32 25.23
N ARG A 237 22.22 -15.98 25.65
CA ARG A 237 22.70 -16.16 27.05
C ARG A 237 23.10 -14.87 27.73
N GLU A 238 23.12 -13.76 27.00
CA GLU A 238 23.37 -12.44 27.56
C GLU A 238 22.20 -12.07 28.46
N ASN A 239 22.48 -11.71 29.71
CA ASN A 239 21.45 -11.23 30.62
C ASN A 239 20.87 -9.93 30.06
N PHE A 240 19.55 -9.80 30.07
CA PHE A 240 18.94 -8.50 29.91
C PHE A 240 19.39 -7.63 31.08
N CYS A 241 20.01 -6.48 30.81
CA CYS A 241 20.34 -5.53 31.86
C CYS A 241 19.06 -5.22 32.64
N THR A 242 19.13 -5.41 33.96
CA THR A 242 18.12 -4.94 34.92
C THR A 242 18.37 -3.48 35.24
#